data_AF-A0A7W0GKG3-F1
#
_entry.id   AF-A0A7W0GKG3-F1
#
_cell.length_a   1.000
_cell.length_b   1.000
_cell.length_c   1.000
_cell.angle_alpha   90.00
_cell.angle_beta   90.00
_cell.angle_gamma   90.00
#
_symmetry.space_group_name_H-M   'P 1'
#
loop_
_entity.id
_entity.type
_entity.pdbx_description
1 polymer ?
#
loop_
_entity_poly.entity_id
_entity_poly.type
_entity_poly.pdbx_seq_one_letter_code
_entity_poly.pdbx_strand_id
1 'polypeptide(L)'
;HFQRPPSREAKLVRCIRGRVFDVIVDLRPGSNTYADHVTVELDSVSRRAVYIPPGLGHGFQTLEDDTEVFYLMSDYVDANLAAGVRWNDPAFGIRWPFTDVTLNERDARYPDFDAEAFAAEFAAHEQGREQ
;
A
#
# COMPACT_ATOMS: atom_id res chain seq x y z
N HIS A 1 -2.50 2.06 0.81
CA HIS A 1 -3.77 1.39 1.12
C HIS A 1 -3.60 -0.11 1.26
N PHE A 2 -4.44 -0.72 2.09
CA PHE A 2 -4.57 -2.16 2.30
C PHE A 2 -6.01 -2.45 2.78
N GLN A 3 -6.41 -3.71 2.83
CA GLN A 3 -7.63 -4.12 3.53
C GLN A 3 -7.26 -4.81 4.84
N ARG A 4 -7.93 -4.43 5.92
CA ARG A 4 -7.79 -5.05 7.24
C ARG A 4 -8.22 -6.51 7.21
N PRO A 5 -7.70 -7.35 8.13
CA PRO A 5 -8.26 -8.68 8.37
C PRO A 5 -9.79 -8.60 8.56
N PRO A 6 -10.56 -9.58 8.06
CA PRO A 6 -10.11 -10.88 7.55
C PRO A 6 -9.70 -10.88 6.07
N SER A 7 -9.68 -9.75 5.36
CA SER A 7 -9.30 -9.72 3.95
C SER A 7 -7.87 -10.25 3.74
N ARG A 8 -7.68 -10.97 2.64
CA ARG A 8 -6.37 -11.45 2.18
C ARG A 8 -6.07 -10.94 0.78
N GLU A 9 -6.46 -9.70 0.53
CA GLU A 9 -6.22 -9.01 -0.73
C GLU A 9 -4.74 -9.03 -1.09
N ALA A 10 -4.42 -9.72 -2.17
CA ALA A 10 -3.19 -9.56 -2.92
C ALA A 10 -3.48 -8.76 -4.20
N LYS A 11 -2.47 -8.05 -4.71
CA LYS A 11 -2.57 -7.24 -5.93
C LYS A 11 -1.54 -7.68 -6.95
N LEU A 12 -1.92 -7.65 -8.22
CA LEU A 12 -0.97 -7.58 -9.33
C LEU A 12 -1.15 -6.22 -10.01
N VAL A 13 -0.12 -5.39 -9.94
CA VAL A 13 -0.18 -3.99 -10.37
C VAL A 13 0.68 -3.78 -11.61
N ARG A 14 0.18 -3.02 -12.58
CA ARG A 14 0.88 -2.63 -13.81
C ARG A 14 0.57 -1.20 -14.19
N CYS A 15 1.54 -0.53 -14.80
CA CYS A 15 1.30 0.70 -15.54
C CYS A 15 1.10 0.35 -17.02
N ILE A 16 -0.05 0.68 -17.60
CA ILE A 16 -0.40 0.35 -18.99
C ILE A 16 -0.26 1.55 -19.93
N ARG A 17 -0.22 2.77 -19.38
CA ARG A 17 0.07 4.02 -20.06
C ARG A 17 0.79 4.96 -19.09
N GLY A 18 1.78 5.72 -19.57
CA GLY A 18 2.57 6.62 -18.74
C GLY A 18 3.57 5.88 -17.85
N ARG A 19 3.85 6.45 -16.66
CA ARG A 19 4.84 5.96 -15.68
C ARG A 19 4.40 6.23 -14.24
N VAL A 20 4.67 5.29 -13.34
CA VAL A 20 4.45 5.45 -11.89
C VAL A 20 5.67 5.06 -11.09
N PHE A 21 5.89 5.78 -9.99
CA PHE A 21 6.72 5.35 -8.87
C PHE A 21 5.83 4.58 -7.89
N ASP A 22 5.96 3.26 -7.88
CA ASP A 22 5.16 2.34 -7.08
C ASP A 22 5.86 2.02 -5.76
N VAL A 23 5.10 2.00 -4.66
CA VAL A 23 5.61 1.82 -3.30
C VAL A 23 4.82 0.74 -2.58
N ILE A 24 5.56 -0.18 -1.98
CA ILE A 24 5.01 -1.31 -1.23
C ILE A 24 5.60 -1.25 0.18
N VAL A 25 4.73 -1.13 1.18
CA VAL A 25 5.11 -1.04 2.60
C VAL A 25 4.77 -2.36 3.28
N ASP A 26 5.69 -2.89 4.06
CA ASP A 26 5.43 -4.09 4.85
C ASP A 26 4.71 -3.74 6.16
N LEU A 27 3.42 -4.07 6.20
CA LEU A 27 2.56 -3.82 7.35
C LEU A 27 2.31 -5.11 8.15
N ARG A 28 3.19 -6.11 8.07
CA ARG A 28 3.06 -7.37 8.82
C ARG A 28 3.89 -7.28 10.12
N PRO A 29 3.28 -7.21 11.32
CA PRO A 29 4.02 -7.00 12.56
C PRO A 29 5.09 -8.07 12.87
N GLY A 30 4.86 -9.31 12.43
CA GLY A 30 5.83 -10.41 12.59
C GLY A 30 6.93 -10.49 11.52
N SER A 31 6.98 -9.53 10.59
CA SER A 31 7.97 -9.52 9.51
C SER A 31 9.29 -8.89 9.94
N ASN A 32 10.41 -9.45 9.47
CA ASN A 32 11.74 -8.86 9.66
C ASN A 32 11.91 -7.50 8.95
N THR A 33 11.02 -7.19 8.01
CA THR A 33 10.98 -5.93 7.26
C THR A 33 9.78 -5.08 7.65
N TYR A 34 9.15 -5.31 8.81
CA TYR A 34 7.99 -4.53 9.27
C TYR A 34 8.30 -3.03 9.27
N ALA A 35 7.36 -2.23 8.74
CA ALA A 35 7.46 -0.79 8.48
C ALA A 35 8.58 -0.37 7.49
N ASP A 36 9.24 -1.33 6.84
CA ASP A 36 10.13 -1.05 5.71
C ASP A 36 9.33 -1.04 4.40
N HIS A 37 9.97 -0.58 3.33
CA HIS A 37 9.34 -0.48 2.03
C HIS A 37 10.29 -0.85 0.89
N VAL A 38 9.70 -1.21 -0.25
CA VAL A 38 10.39 -1.28 -1.53
C VAL A 38 9.71 -0.36 -2.52
N THR A 39 10.51 0.15 -3.45
CA THR A 39 10.01 0.99 -4.55
C THR A 39 10.39 0.41 -5.90
N VAL A 40 9.53 0.64 -6.88
CA VAL A 40 9.72 0.15 -8.24
C VAL A 40 9.05 1.11 -9.21
N GLU A 41 9.76 1.47 -10.27
CA GLU A 41 9.15 2.21 -11.37
C GLU A 41 8.43 1.23 -12.30
N LEU A 42 7.15 1.50 -12.56
CA LEU A 42 6.34 0.77 -13.54
C LEU A 42 5.97 1.71 -14.67
N ASP A 43 6.13 1.23 -15.90
CA ASP A 43 5.90 2.03 -17.08
C ASP A 43 5.35 1.18 -18.24
N SER A 44 4.77 1.88 -19.21
CA SER A 44 4.16 1.28 -20.41
C SER A 44 5.17 0.72 -21.44
N VAL A 45 6.47 1.00 -21.28
CA VAL A 45 7.57 0.58 -22.17
C VAL A 45 8.16 -0.76 -21.70
N SER A 46 8.64 -0.84 -20.46
CA SER A 46 9.17 -2.03 -19.80
C SER A 46 8.08 -3.04 -19.44
N ARG A 47 6.83 -2.56 -19.27
CA ARG A 47 5.63 -3.37 -19.06
C ARG A 47 5.71 -4.32 -17.88
N ARG A 48 6.55 -4.00 -16.89
CA ARG A 48 6.72 -4.75 -15.65
C ARG A 48 5.40 -4.84 -14.90
N ALA A 49 5.31 -5.87 -14.07
CA ALA A 49 4.21 -6.09 -13.15
C ALA A 49 4.77 -6.40 -11.77
N VAL A 50 4.05 -5.97 -10.75
CA VAL A 50 4.42 -6.18 -9.35
C VAL A 50 3.33 -6.96 -8.67
N TYR A 51 3.70 -8.08 -8.08
CA TYR A 51 2.83 -8.83 -7.18
C TYR A 51 3.02 -8.34 -5.75
N ILE A 52 1.93 -7.99 -5.10
CA ILE A 52 1.87 -7.50 -3.73
C ILE A 52 1.12 -8.55 -2.91
N PRO A 53 1.84 -9.33 -2.09
CA PRO A 53 1.23 -10.28 -1.16
C PRO A 53 0.26 -9.63 -0.15
N PRO A 54 -0.64 -10.44 0.47
CA PRO A 54 -1.50 -9.96 1.54
C PRO A 54 -0.72 -9.40 2.74
N GLY A 55 -1.31 -8.41 3.40
CA GLY A 55 -0.72 -7.76 4.58
C GLY A 55 0.28 -6.65 4.25
N LEU A 56 0.45 -6.29 2.99
CA LEU A 56 1.27 -5.16 2.56
C LEU A 56 0.41 -3.95 2.22
N GLY A 57 0.93 -2.76 2.54
CA GLY A 57 0.41 -1.49 2.06
C GLY A 57 0.89 -1.20 0.65
N HIS A 58 0.02 -0.63 -0.19
CA HIS A 58 0.36 -0.22 -1.55
C HIS A 58 0.01 1.25 -1.81
N GLY A 59 0.89 1.99 -2.47
CA GLY A 59 0.64 3.34 -2.96
C GLY A 59 1.53 3.66 -4.16
N PHE A 60 1.22 4.71 -4.90
CA PHE A 60 2.04 5.11 -6.04
C PHE A 60 1.92 6.62 -6.30
N GLN A 61 2.89 7.16 -7.03
CA GLN A 61 2.88 8.51 -7.57
C GLN A 61 2.99 8.43 -9.10
N THR A 62 2.05 9.05 -9.81
CA THR A 62 2.16 9.22 -11.26
C THR A 62 3.30 10.17 -11.59
N LEU A 63 4.14 9.78 -12.55
CA LEU A 63 5.30 10.57 -12.98
C LEU A 63 5.06 11.34 -14.27
N GLU A 64 3.96 11.03 -14.96
CA GLU A 64 3.57 11.59 -16.25
C GLU A 64 2.05 11.80 -16.28
N ASP A 65 1.60 12.78 -17.06
CA ASP A 65 0.17 12.99 -17.34
C ASP A 65 -0.43 11.78 -18.06
N ASP A 66 -1.76 11.64 -17.99
CA ASP A 66 -2.52 10.55 -18.61
C ASP A 66 -1.99 9.15 -18.26
N THR A 67 -1.48 8.97 -17.03
CA THR A 67 -0.99 7.67 -16.55
C THR A 67 -2.15 6.75 -16.17
N GLU A 68 -2.11 5.51 -16.66
CA GLU A 68 -3.11 4.48 -16.37
C GLU A 68 -2.47 3.32 -15.61
N VAL A 69 -3.03 3.03 -14.42
CA VAL A 69 -2.61 1.90 -13.57
C VAL A 69 -3.70 0.83 -13.59
N PHE A 70 -3.30 -0.40 -13.84
CA PHE A 70 -4.17 -1.57 -13.90
C PHE A 70 -3.90 -2.51 -12.73
N TYR A 71 -4.98 -3.01 -12.13
CA TYR A 71 -4.97 -3.90 -10.98
C TYR A 71 -5.71 -5.19 -11.27
N LEU A 72 -5.11 -6.32 -10.89
CA LEU A 72 -5.86 -7.55 -10.58
C LEU A 72 -5.78 -7.78 -9.09
N MET A 73 -6.93 -8.07 -8.48
CA MET A 73 -7.06 -8.22 -7.02
C MET A 73 -7.56 -9.63 -6.73
N SER A 74 -6.98 -10.28 -5.71
CA SER A 74 -7.36 -11.65 -5.34
C SER A 74 -8.60 -11.74 -4.46
N ASP A 75 -9.11 -10.60 -4.00
CA ASP A 75 -10.23 -10.48 -3.06
C ASP A 75 -11.13 -9.32 -3.49
N TYR A 76 -12.36 -9.30 -2.98
CA TYR A 76 -13.30 -8.21 -3.25
C TYR A 76 -12.95 -6.97 -2.43
N VAL A 77 -13.25 -5.81 -2.99
CA VAL A 77 -13.15 -4.55 -2.26
C VAL A 77 -14.28 -4.48 -1.23
N ASP A 78 -13.92 -4.34 0.04
CA ASP A 78 -14.85 -4.10 1.16
C ASP A 78 -14.52 -2.76 1.80
N ALA A 79 -15.45 -1.81 1.68
CA ALA A 79 -15.29 -0.47 2.23
C ALA A 79 -15.11 -0.45 3.75
N ASN A 80 -15.62 -1.46 4.48
CA ASN A 80 -15.45 -1.57 5.94
C ASN A 80 -14.04 -2.03 6.33
N LEU A 81 -13.37 -2.76 5.43
CA LEU A 81 -12.00 -3.25 5.65
C LEU A 81 -10.96 -2.32 5.04
N ALA A 82 -11.34 -1.44 4.12
CA ALA A 82 -10.44 -0.49 3.47
C ALA A 82 -9.75 0.42 4.49
N ALA A 83 -8.42 0.40 4.47
CA ALA A 83 -7.57 1.19 5.34
C ALA A 83 -6.35 1.74 4.59
N GLY A 84 -5.64 2.64 5.24
CA GLY A 84 -4.44 3.25 4.69
C GLY A 84 -3.55 3.81 5.79
N VAL A 85 -2.35 4.12 5.37
CA VAL A 85 -1.34 4.83 6.16
C VAL A 85 -0.99 6.10 5.41
N ARG A 86 -0.52 7.11 6.13
CA ARG A 86 -0.12 8.40 5.55
C ARG A 86 1.01 8.19 4.55
N TRP A 87 0.91 8.81 3.38
CA TRP A 87 1.84 8.59 2.26
C TRP A 87 3.27 9.11 2.55
N ASN A 88 3.37 10.28 3.22
CA ASN A 88 4.63 10.91 3.62
C ASN A 88 4.89 10.75 5.12
N ASP A 89 4.51 9.60 5.67
CA ASP A 89 4.80 9.28 7.06
C ASP A 89 6.31 9.11 7.28
N PRO A 90 6.91 9.80 8.27
CA PRO A 90 8.32 9.62 8.62
C PRO A 90 8.67 8.18 9.01
N ALA A 91 7.72 7.39 9.54
CA ALA A 91 7.94 6.01 9.96
C ALA A 91 8.39 5.10 8.81
N PHE A 92 7.94 5.38 7.58
CA PHE A 92 8.32 4.58 6.41
C PHE A 92 9.53 5.17 5.66
N GLY A 93 9.86 6.44 5.88
CA GLY A 93 11.03 7.08 5.25
C GLY A 93 11.01 7.10 3.71
N ILE A 94 9.84 7.05 3.09
CA ILE A 94 9.69 6.96 1.62
C ILE A 94 10.14 8.26 0.97
N ARG A 95 11.05 8.16 0.00
CA ARG A 95 11.53 9.30 -0.81
C ARG A 95 10.71 9.44 -2.08
N TRP A 96 9.59 10.14 -1.99
CA TRP A 96 8.72 10.42 -3.13
C TRP A 96 9.37 11.36 -4.14
N PRO A 97 9.31 11.09 -5.45
CA PRO A 97 9.88 11.94 -6.50
C PRO A 97 9.37 13.40 -6.48
N PHE A 98 8.08 13.61 -6.20
CA PHE A 98 7.48 14.94 -6.09
C PHE A 98 6.83 15.15 -4.73
N THR A 99 6.99 16.36 -4.18
CA THR A 99 6.39 16.79 -2.90
C THR A 99 5.11 17.58 -3.08
N ASP A 100 4.94 18.24 -4.22
CA ASP A 100 3.69 18.89 -4.60
C ASP A 100 2.78 17.83 -5.25
N VAL A 101 1.81 17.34 -4.49
CA VAL A 101 0.97 16.20 -4.87
C VAL A 101 -0.50 16.55 -4.76
N THR A 102 -1.28 16.04 -5.71
CA THR A 102 -2.74 16.06 -5.61
C THR A 102 -3.19 14.77 -4.93
N LEU A 103 -3.96 14.91 -3.85
CA LEU A 103 -4.49 13.79 -3.07
C LEU A 103 -5.99 13.97 -2.86
N ASN A 104 -6.70 12.86 -2.70
CA ASN A 104 -8.07 12.92 -2.20
C ASN A 104 -8.08 13.23 -0.68
N GLU A 105 -9.22 13.72 -0.19
CA GLU A 105 -9.37 14.11 1.22
C GLU A 105 -9.18 12.97 2.21
N ARG A 106 -9.48 11.73 1.82
CA ARG A 106 -9.34 10.57 2.70
C ARG A 106 -7.86 10.30 2.96
N ASP A 107 -7.07 10.26 1.90
CA ASP A 107 -5.66 9.91 1.96
C ASP A 107 -4.83 11.03 2.62
N ALA A 108 -5.29 12.29 2.50
CA ALA A 108 -4.70 13.43 3.21
C ALA A 108 -4.96 13.42 4.73
N ARG A 109 -5.91 12.61 5.22
CA ARG A 109 -6.35 12.58 6.62
C ARG A 109 -5.80 11.40 7.43
N TYR A 110 -5.03 10.50 6.83
CA TYR A 110 -4.41 9.42 7.59
C TYR A 110 -3.46 10.01 8.66
N PRO A 111 -3.55 9.54 9.92
CA PRO A 111 -2.67 9.99 10.99
C PRO A 111 -1.25 9.44 10.79
N ASP A 112 -0.33 9.94 11.60
CA ASP A 112 1.00 9.36 11.71
C ASP A 112 0.90 7.89 12.18
N PHE A 113 1.77 7.05 11.63
CA PHE A 113 1.76 5.61 11.83
C PHE A 113 2.33 5.25 13.20
N ASP A 114 1.45 4.73 14.06
CA ASP A 114 1.83 4.13 15.33
C ASP A 114 2.04 2.62 15.14
N ALA A 115 3.31 2.23 15.04
CA ALA A 115 3.69 0.84 14.79
C ALA A 115 3.30 -0.11 15.93
N GLU A 116 3.27 0.36 17.17
CA GLU A 116 2.91 -0.45 18.34
C GLU A 116 1.39 -0.66 18.39
N ALA A 117 0.62 0.41 18.23
CA ALA A 117 -0.84 0.34 18.18
C ALA A 117 -1.32 -0.51 17.00
N PHE A 118 -0.70 -0.35 15.83
CA PHE A 118 -1.00 -1.16 14.66
C PHE A 118 -0.71 -2.64 14.89
N ALA A 119 0.44 -2.97 15.49
CA ALA A 119 0.79 -4.36 15.80
C ALA A 119 -0.19 -4.99 16.80
N ALA A 120 -0.62 -4.24 17.81
CA ALA A 120 -1.60 -4.70 18.79
C ALA A 120 -2.98 -4.97 18.16
N GLU A 121 -3.43 -4.11 17.25
CA GLU A 121 -4.68 -4.30 16.49
C GLU A 121 -4.64 -5.61 15.69
N PHE A 122 -3.55 -5.86 14.97
CA PHE A 122 -3.39 -7.05 14.14
C PHE A 122 -3.24 -8.35 14.95
N ALA A 123 -2.54 -8.32 16.09
CA ALA A 123 -2.41 -9.49 16.96
C ALA A 123 -3.76 -9.94 17.55
N ALA A 124 -4.65 -9.00 17.90
CA ALA A 124 -5.99 -9.32 18.39
C ALA A 124 -6.84 -10.05 17.35
N HIS A 125 -6.66 -9.71 16.07
CA HIS A 125 -7.33 -10.39 14.96
C HIS A 125 -6.80 -11.80 14.68
N GLU A 126 -5.53 -12.08 14.98
CA GLU A 126 -4.96 -13.43 14.87
C GLU A 126 -5.40 -14.33 16.03
N GLN A 127 -5.46 -13.80 17.25
CA GLN A 127 -5.87 -14.56 18.45
C GLN A 127 -7.37 -14.93 18.42
N GLY A 128 -8.22 -14.11 17.79
CA GLY A 128 -9.63 -14.45 17.55
C GLY A 128 -9.87 -15.59 16.55
N ARG A 129 -8.81 -16.15 15.94
CA ARG A 129 -8.89 -17.24 14.94
C ARG A 129 -8.56 -18.61 15.50
N GLU A 130 -8.02 -18.69 16.72
CA GLU A 130 -7.67 -19.95 17.39
C GLU A 130 -8.78 -20.46 18.35
N GLN A 131 -9.92 -19.76 18.44
CA GLN A 131 -11.11 -20.17 19.20
C GLN A 131 -12.24 -20.62 18.27
#